data_AF-A0A7S1IXE9-F1
#
_entry.id   AF-A0A7S1IXE9-F1
#
_cell.length_a   1.000
_cell.length_b   1.000
_cell.length_c   1.000
_cell.angle_alpha   90.00
_cell.angle_beta   90.00
_cell.angle_gamma   90.00
#
_symmetry.space_group_name_H-M   'P 1'
#
loop_
_entity.id
_entity.type
_entity.pdbx_description
1 polymer ?
#
loop_
_entity_poly.entity_id
_entity_poly.type
_entity_poly.pdbx_seq_one_letter_code
_entity_poly.pdbx_strand_id
1 'polypeptide(L)'
;AMSPVRVTTSLAVMNGSSLVIDAGVRVIFDGCHSITVQDGSLNLSGTKNAPVDFDGGHHGCSTAGIRMHNDFRGVLRALHASFHGFYSSIEMGCCNSIVYVNNSVFEDNTGAAISSYTSHARFGSCVLRKNHVGLDTAYAHLVDCTVEGNRQAGVKNNYGTVERSEVIYNEGVGISGTSVTVRDCLIAGNDVGIHSGGLVLSSYVTDNRIGLQTFHCCSSSAQFHLQDSNICGNKEYNFQTTRTGQSTATNVWWGSADEAVVLPTIADARTVAGVGFLVLKRMSATPVSGVQVDGRCTIWFVTMTSSLPMSKEAFGAAQQKSYREAVARASMVTVHLVFITSITEAAAAGLVSSSPIPSLYINTSASPSPNSSPSPSPSPSPSPS
;
A
#
# COMPACT_ATOMS: atom_id res chain seq x y z
N ALA A 1 -31.65 18.45 6.36
CA ALA A 1 -32.20 17.44 5.41
C ALA A 1 -32.83 16.31 6.22
N MET A 2 -33.87 15.64 5.70
CA MET A 2 -34.40 14.42 6.32
C MET A 2 -33.35 13.33 6.20
N SER A 3 -32.65 13.05 7.29
CA SER A 3 -31.69 11.96 7.43
C SER A 3 -31.95 11.28 8.78
N PRO A 4 -31.90 9.94 8.88
CA PRO A 4 -31.58 8.99 7.80
C PRO A 4 -32.69 8.86 6.75
N VAL A 5 -32.30 8.55 5.51
CA VAL A 5 -33.20 8.14 4.43
C VAL A 5 -33.21 6.62 4.38
N ARG A 6 -34.40 6.01 4.35
CA ARG A 6 -34.56 4.55 4.23
C ARG A 6 -34.92 4.16 2.80
N VAL A 7 -34.20 3.20 2.24
CA VAL A 7 -34.47 2.59 0.94
C VAL A 7 -35.24 1.31 1.17
N THR A 8 -36.56 1.37 1.03
CA THR A 8 -37.51 0.25 1.22
C THR A 8 -37.90 -0.43 -0.09
N THR A 9 -37.34 0.03 -1.21
CA THR A 9 -37.45 -0.58 -2.54
C THR A 9 -36.25 -0.15 -3.37
N SER A 10 -35.86 -0.96 -4.35
CA SER A 10 -34.76 -0.61 -5.23
C SER A 10 -35.10 0.61 -6.10
N LEU A 11 -34.13 1.50 -6.26
CA LEU A 11 -34.25 2.72 -7.05
C LEU A 11 -33.48 2.56 -8.37
N ALA A 12 -34.00 3.12 -9.46
CA ALA A 12 -33.30 3.19 -10.74
C ALA A 12 -33.06 4.65 -11.14
N VAL A 13 -31.81 4.99 -11.47
CA VAL A 13 -31.42 6.29 -12.03
C VAL A 13 -31.27 6.13 -13.53
N MET A 14 -32.32 6.50 -14.26
CA MET A 14 -32.47 6.28 -15.70
C MET A 14 -31.79 7.35 -16.55
N ASN A 15 -31.69 7.12 -17.86
CA ASN A 15 -31.23 8.10 -18.84
C ASN A 15 -31.91 9.47 -18.66
N GLY A 16 -31.13 10.54 -18.76
CA GLY A 16 -31.58 11.93 -18.59
C GLY A 16 -31.84 12.33 -17.13
N SER A 17 -31.73 11.39 -16.18
CA SER A 17 -31.95 11.66 -14.76
C SER A 17 -30.64 11.78 -14.00
N SER A 18 -30.66 12.61 -12.95
CA SER A 18 -29.57 12.73 -11.99
C SER A 18 -30.12 12.58 -10.58
N LEU A 19 -29.48 11.72 -9.79
CA LEU A 19 -29.69 11.63 -8.36
C LEU A 19 -28.48 12.23 -7.65
N VAL A 20 -28.72 13.22 -6.81
CA VAL A 20 -27.70 13.84 -5.96
C VAL A 20 -28.02 13.50 -4.51
N ILE A 21 -27.02 13.02 -3.77
CA ILE A 21 -27.11 12.80 -2.33
C ILE A 21 -26.15 13.77 -1.66
N ASP A 22 -26.73 14.68 -0.88
CA ASP A 22 -26.01 15.77 -0.22
C ASP A 22 -25.15 15.29 0.95
N ALA A 23 -24.16 16.11 1.31
CA ALA A 23 -23.29 15.87 2.45
C ALA A 23 -24.05 15.58 3.75
N GLY A 24 -23.55 14.62 4.53
CA GLY A 24 -24.12 14.24 5.83
C GLY A 24 -25.40 13.42 5.76
N VAL A 25 -25.89 13.08 4.56
CA VAL A 25 -27.02 12.16 4.43
C VAL A 25 -26.56 10.73 4.71
N ARG A 26 -27.21 10.10 5.70
CA ARG A 26 -27.19 8.65 5.89
C ARG A 26 -28.32 7.97 5.13
N VAL A 27 -27.98 6.94 4.36
CA VAL A 27 -28.86 6.08 3.57
C VAL A 27 -28.83 4.66 4.14
N ILE A 28 -29.97 4.16 4.59
CA ILE A 28 -30.12 2.83 5.17
C ILE A 28 -30.95 1.95 4.24
N PHE A 29 -30.41 0.79 3.85
CA PHE A 29 -31.13 -0.17 3.02
C PHE A 29 -31.94 -1.11 3.90
N ASP A 30 -33.26 -1.12 3.71
CA ASP A 30 -34.19 -1.97 4.48
C ASP A 30 -34.45 -3.27 3.72
N GLY A 31 -33.52 -4.22 3.85
CA GLY A 31 -33.53 -5.48 3.12
C GLY A 31 -32.62 -5.47 1.89
N CYS A 32 -32.87 -6.38 0.93
CA CYS A 32 -31.98 -6.59 -0.21
C CYS A 32 -32.27 -5.63 -1.37
N HIS A 33 -32.17 -4.32 -1.11
CA HIS A 33 -32.40 -3.26 -2.08
C HIS A 33 -31.11 -2.65 -2.60
N SER A 34 -31.19 -1.94 -3.72
CA SER A 34 -30.05 -1.28 -4.36
C SER A 34 -30.46 0.03 -5.03
N ILE A 35 -29.49 0.94 -5.18
CA ILE A 35 -29.59 2.05 -6.15
C ILE A 35 -28.92 1.58 -7.44
N THR A 36 -29.71 1.39 -8.49
CA THR A 36 -29.21 0.95 -9.80
C THR A 36 -29.07 2.15 -10.73
N VAL A 37 -27.88 2.37 -11.31
CA VAL A 37 -27.65 3.42 -12.30
C VAL A 37 -27.75 2.82 -13.70
N GLN A 38 -28.79 3.20 -14.45
CA GLN A 38 -29.09 2.75 -15.81
C GLN A 38 -29.05 3.95 -16.77
N ASP A 39 -27.85 4.28 -17.26
CA ASP A 39 -27.62 5.39 -18.20
C ASP A 39 -27.89 6.80 -17.63
N GLY A 40 -28.22 6.90 -16.34
CA GLY A 40 -28.30 8.16 -15.59
C GLY A 40 -27.01 8.51 -14.84
N SER A 41 -27.10 9.47 -13.92
CA SER A 41 -25.97 9.87 -13.06
C SER A 41 -26.30 9.87 -11.57
N LEU A 42 -25.42 9.27 -10.77
CA LEU A 42 -25.46 9.30 -9.31
C LEU A 42 -24.27 10.10 -8.78
N ASN A 43 -24.56 11.17 -8.05
CA ASN A 43 -23.56 12.06 -7.47
C ASN A 43 -23.68 12.06 -5.94
N LEU A 44 -22.62 11.62 -5.25
CA LEU A 44 -22.52 11.67 -3.79
C LEU A 44 -21.60 12.84 -3.42
N SER A 45 -22.18 13.87 -2.83
CA SER A 45 -21.52 15.16 -2.60
C SER A 45 -21.06 15.32 -1.15
N GLY A 46 -20.43 14.28 -0.61
CA GLY A 46 -19.94 14.29 0.77
C GLY A 46 -18.80 15.28 1.00
N THR A 47 -18.53 15.56 2.27
CA THR A 47 -17.33 16.30 2.71
C THR A 47 -16.60 15.53 3.79
N LYS A 48 -15.33 15.86 4.06
CA LYS A 48 -14.54 15.24 5.13
C LYS A 48 -15.25 15.21 6.49
N ASN A 49 -16.00 16.26 6.82
CA ASN A 49 -16.70 16.40 8.11
C ASN A 49 -18.17 15.95 8.06
N ALA A 50 -18.70 15.71 6.86
CA ALA A 50 -20.08 15.28 6.65
C ALA A 50 -20.10 14.34 5.44
N PRO A 51 -19.58 13.10 5.58
CA PRO A 51 -19.60 12.14 4.49
C PRO A 51 -21.02 11.71 4.17
N VAL A 52 -21.24 11.18 2.97
CA VAL A 52 -22.47 10.44 2.65
C VAL A 52 -22.31 9.02 3.17
N ASP A 53 -23.20 8.58 4.04
CA ASP A 53 -23.06 7.30 4.76
C ASP A 53 -24.06 6.27 4.22
N PHE A 54 -23.56 5.16 3.68
CA PHE A 54 -24.34 4.06 3.16
C PHE A 54 -24.24 2.86 4.09
N ASP A 55 -25.38 2.47 4.66
CA ASP A 55 -25.52 1.35 5.58
C ASP A 55 -26.37 0.25 4.94
N GLY A 56 -25.76 -0.91 4.71
CA GLY A 56 -26.44 -2.08 4.15
C GLY A 56 -27.54 -2.64 5.04
N GLY A 57 -27.55 -2.34 6.34
CA GLY A 57 -28.63 -2.65 7.30
C GLY A 57 -28.88 -4.14 7.58
N HIS A 58 -28.48 -5.05 6.68
CA HIS A 58 -28.80 -6.46 6.73
C HIS A 58 -27.64 -7.33 6.24
N HIS A 59 -26.87 -7.88 7.20
CA HIS A 59 -25.82 -8.84 6.90
C HIS A 59 -26.43 -10.13 6.32
N GLY A 60 -26.14 -10.44 5.06
CA GLY A 60 -26.59 -11.67 4.39
C GLY A 60 -27.32 -11.44 3.07
N CYS A 61 -27.72 -10.21 2.75
CA CYS A 61 -28.19 -9.87 1.41
C CYS A 61 -27.03 -9.91 0.41
N SER A 62 -27.20 -10.65 -0.68
CA SER A 62 -26.22 -10.72 -1.78
C SER A 62 -26.29 -9.51 -2.74
N THR A 63 -27.18 -8.55 -2.47
CA THR A 63 -27.35 -7.36 -3.31
C THR A 63 -26.32 -6.29 -2.99
N ALA A 64 -25.87 -5.59 -4.03
CA ALA A 64 -24.99 -4.45 -3.86
C ALA A 64 -25.75 -3.19 -3.43
N GLY A 65 -25.11 -2.31 -2.66
CA GLY A 65 -25.70 -1.02 -2.28
C GLY A 65 -25.93 -0.11 -3.49
N ILE A 66 -24.89 0.05 -4.31
CA ILE A 66 -24.96 0.72 -5.62
C ILE A 66 -24.62 -0.30 -6.71
N ARG A 67 -25.49 -0.39 -7.72
CA ARG A 67 -25.27 -1.23 -8.90
C ARG A 67 -25.20 -0.37 -10.15
N MET A 68 -24.07 -0.40 -10.86
CA MET A 68 -23.99 0.11 -12.22
C MET A 68 -24.48 -0.97 -13.15
N HIS A 69 -25.53 -0.72 -13.94
CA HIS A 69 -26.14 -1.77 -14.76
C HIS A 69 -25.24 -2.12 -15.97
N ASN A 70 -25.26 -3.41 -16.36
CA ASN A 70 -24.60 -3.88 -17.58
C ASN A 70 -25.11 -3.10 -18.80
N ASP A 71 -24.25 -2.89 -19.80
CA ASP A 71 -24.58 -2.32 -21.12
C ASP A 71 -24.89 -0.81 -21.17
N PHE A 72 -25.16 -0.15 -20.04
CA PHE A 72 -25.48 1.28 -19.99
C PHE A 72 -24.27 2.15 -19.61
N ARG A 73 -24.30 3.43 -20.01
CA ARG A 73 -23.24 4.41 -19.72
C ARG A 73 -23.53 5.20 -18.44
N GLY A 74 -23.96 4.48 -17.40
CA GLY A 74 -24.22 5.08 -16.09
C GLY A 74 -22.97 5.74 -15.51
N VAL A 75 -23.14 6.87 -14.85
CA VAL A 75 -22.03 7.61 -14.21
C VAL A 75 -22.22 7.64 -12.70
N LEU A 76 -21.23 7.15 -11.97
CA LEU A 76 -21.12 7.33 -10.52
C LEU A 76 -19.96 8.28 -10.20
N ARG A 77 -20.27 9.33 -9.45
CA ARG A 77 -19.28 10.23 -8.85
C ARG A 77 -19.51 10.24 -7.35
N ALA A 78 -18.57 9.69 -6.60
CA ALA A 78 -18.61 9.66 -5.16
C ALA A 78 -17.44 10.45 -4.57
N LEU A 79 -17.75 11.40 -3.69
CA LEU A 79 -16.76 12.13 -2.92
C LEU A 79 -17.11 12.02 -1.44
N HIS A 80 -16.13 11.64 -0.61
CA HIS A 80 -16.33 11.48 0.84
C HIS A 80 -17.56 10.65 1.18
N ALA A 81 -17.62 9.43 0.67
CA ALA A 81 -18.65 8.47 1.02
C ALA A 81 -18.10 7.40 1.96
N SER A 82 -18.97 6.84 2.80
CA SER A 82 -18.72 5.68 3.65
C SER A 82 -19.67 4.57 3.23
N PHE A 83 -19.15 3.37 3.05
CA PHE A 83 -19.94 2.19 2.68
C PHE A 83 -19.63 1.02 3.61
N HIS A 84 -20.67 0.51 4.28
CA HIS A 84 -20.50 -0.60 5.20
C HIS A 84 -21.71 -1.54 5.25
N GLY A 85 -21.45 -2.78 5.66
CA GLY A 85 -22.49 -3.79 5.90
C GLY A 85 -23.12 -4.40 4.63
N PHE A 86 -22.57 -4.16 3.44
CA PHE A 86 -23.04 -4.77 2.20
C PHE A 86 -22.35 -6.10 1.91
N TYR A 87 -22.92 -6.91 1.02
CA TYR A 87 -22.14 -7.95 0.33
C TYR A 87 -21.15 -7.29 -0.64
N SER A 88 -21.65 -6.42 -1.54
CA SER A 88 -20.81 -5.48 -2.29
C SER A 88 -21.29 -4.06 -2.12
N SER A 89 -20.41 -3.10 -1.83
CA SER A 89 -20.85 -1.70 -1.72
C SER A 89 -21.18 -1.13 -3.09
N ILE A 90 -20.27 -1.33 -4.05
CA ILE A 90 -20.44 -0.92 -5.45
C ILE A 90 -20.22 -2.14 -6.34
N GLU A 91 -21.23 -2.49 -7.13
CA GLU A 91 -21.14 -3.52 -8.16
C GLU A 91 -21.20 -2.88 -9.55
N MET A 92 -20.18 -3.10 -10.36
CA MET A 92 -20.00 -2.44 -11.65
C MET A 92 -20.29 -3.38 -12.81
N GLY A 93 -21.47 -3.28 -13.43
CA GLY A 93 -21.80 -4.04 -14.63
C GLY A 93 -20.84 -3.77 -15.80
N CYS A 94 -20.78 -4.72 -16.76
CA CYS A 94 -19.75 -4.68 -17.79
C CYS A 94 -19.71 -3.40 -18.62
N CYS A 95 -18.46 -3.00 -18.85
CA CYS A 95 -17.89 -2.42 -20.07
C CYS A 95 -18.12 -0.91 -20.31
N ASN A 96 -19.25 -0.34 -19.88
CA ASN A 96 -19.61 1.04 -20.27
C ASN A 96 -19.82 2.01 -19.10
N SER A 97 -19.87 1.50 -17.87
CA SER A 97 -20.11 2.34 -16.69
C SER A 97 -18.86 3.13 -16.30
N ILE A 98 -19.05 4.40 -15.95
CA ILE A 98 -17.97 5.30 -15.53
C ILE A 98 -18.07 5.51 -14.03
N VAL A 99 -17.02 5.15 -13.30
CA VAL A 99 -17.00 5.20 -11.83
C VAL A 99 -15.82 6.01 -11.35
N TYR A 100 -16.10 7.11 -10.65
CA TYR A 100 -15.10 7.91 -9.95
C TYR A 100 -15.45 7.96 -8.48
N VAL A 101 -14.59 7.40 -7.63
CA VAL A 101 -14.75 7.44 -6.18
C VAL A 101 -13.50 8.04 -5.57
N ASN A 102 -13.67 9.11 -4.79
CA ASN A 102 -12.55 9.78 -4.13
C ASN A 102 -12.81 9.98 -2.65
N ASN A 103 -11.74 9.93 -1.84
CA ASN A 103 -11.75 10.23 -0.41
C ASN A 103 -12.79 9.45 0.39
N SER A 104 -13.04 8.20 0.00
CA SER A 104 -14.16 7.39 0.51
C SER A 104 -13.67 6.16 1.26
N VAL A 105 -14.51 5.64 2.15
CA VAL A 105 -14.20 4.48 2.99
C VAL A 105 -15.15 3.33 2.64
N PHE A 106 -14.59 2.14 2.51
CA PHE A 106 -15.31 0.89 2.33
C PHE A 106 -14.88 -0.06 3.45
N GLU A 107 -15.79 -0.34 4.38
CA GLU A 107 -15.44 -1.15 5.55
C GLU A 107 -16.51 -2.14 5.98
N ASP A 108 -16.06 -3.24 6.59
CA ASP A 108 -16.91 -4.26 7.20
C ASP A 108 -18.00 -4.80 6.23
N ASN A 109 -17.67 -4.91 4.94
CA ASN A 109 -18.52 -5.54 3.94
C ASN A 109 -18.29 -7.07 3.96
N THR A 110 -19.37 -7.83 3.88
CA THR A 110 -19.33 -9.29 3.99
C THR A 110 -18.75 -9.96 2.74
N GLY A 111 -18.82 -9.30 1.59
CA GLY A 111 -18.19 -9.69 0.32
C GLY A 111 -17.12 -8.68 -0.12
N ALA A 112 -17.09 -8.35 -1.41
CA ALA A 112 -16.12 -7.43 -1.98
C ALA A 112 -16.60 -5.98 -1.82
N ALA A 113 -15.80 -5.09 -1.21
CA ALA A 113 -16.19 -3.69 -1.08
C ALA A 113 -16.58 -3.07 -2.43
N ILE A 114 -15.78 -3.35 -3.46
CA ILE A 114 -16.09 -3.01 -4.85
C ILE A 114 -15.94 -4.26 -5.70
N SER A 115 -16.93 -4.56 -6.55
CA SER A 115 -16.92 -5.74 -7.42
C SER A 115 -17.25 -5.42 -8.88
N SER A 116 -16.84 -6.33 -9.78
CA SER A 116 -17.22 -6.48 -11.19
C SER A 116 -16.37 -5.73 -12.23
N TYR A 117 -16.68 -5.89 -13.52
CA TYR A 117 -15.85 -5.54 -14.66
C TYR A 117 -16.20 -4.18 -15.27
N THR A 118 -15.34 -3.17 -15.18
CA THR A 118 -15.49 -1.98 -16.04
C THR A 118 -14.14 -1.45 -16.48
N SER A 119 -14.05 -1.00 -17.72
CA SER A 119 -12.85 -0.35 -18.27
C SER A 119 -12.61 1.07 -17.74
N HIS A 120 -13.54 1.64 -16.97
CA HIS A 120 -13.53 3.05 -16.58
C HIS A 120 -13.82 3.29 -15.09
N ALA A 121 -13.13 2.55 -14.20
CA ALA A 121 -13.21 2.80 -12.77
C ALA A 121 -11.91 3.39 -12.21
N ARG A 122 -12.03 4.50 -11.47
CA ARG A 122 -10.93 5.15 -10.77
C ARG A 122 -11.29 5.40 -9.31
N PHE A 123 -10.39 4.98 -8.43
CA PHE A 123 -10.49 5.13 -6.98
C PHE A 123 -9.29 5.92 -6.48
N GLY A 124 -9.53 7.10 -5.91
CA GLY A 124 -8.49 8.00 -5.43
C GLY A 124 -8.60 8.28 -3.94
N SER A 125 -7.52 8.10 -3.18
CA SER A 125 -7.53 8.43 -1.73
C SER A 125 -8.63 7.69 -0.96
N CYS A 126 -8.89 6.44 -1.34
CA CYS A 126 -9.89 5.59 -0.69
C CYS A 126 -9.25 4.66 0.34
N VAL A 127 -10.03 4.28 1.35
CA VAL A 127 -9.68 3.25 2.33
C VAL A 127 -10.59 2.04 2.14
N LEU A 128 -10.01 0.88 1.86
CA LEU A 128 -10.73 -0.38 1.68
C LEU A 128 -10.26 -1.37 2.75
N ARG A 129 -11.05 -1.55 3.81
CA ARG A 129 -10.61 -2.32 4.97
C ARG A 129 -11.61 -3.30 5.54
N LYS A 130 -11.13 -4.39 6.13
CA LYS A 130 -11.98 -5.37 6.85
C LYS A 130 -13.13 -5.94 6.02
N ASN A 131 -12.98 -5.96 4.69
CA ASN A 131 -13.93 -6.60 3.79
C ASN A 131 -13.53 -8.07 3.59
N HIS A 132 -14.37 -8.87 2.93
CA HIS A 132 -13.88 -10.15 2.44
C HIS A 132 -12.82 -9.96 1.34
N VAL A 133 -13.11 -9.07 0.39
CA VAL A 133 -12.16 -8.59 -0.61
C VAL A 133 -12.24 -7.06 -0.66
N GLY A 134 -11.12 -6.35 -0.74
CA GLY A 134 -11.15 -4.89 -0.90
C GLY A 134 -11.72 -4.51 -2.27
N LEU A 135 -10.99 -4.85 -3.34
CA LEU A 135 -11.38 -4.60 -4.72
C LEU A 135 -11.40 -5.91 -5.52
N ASP A 136 -12.48 -6.20 -6.24
CA ASP A 136 -12.57 -7.33 -7.17
C ASP A 136 -13.07 -6.89 -8.55
N THR A 137 -12.16 -6.53 -9.44
CA THR A 137 -12.49 -5.87 -10.72
C THR A 137 -11.49 -6.17 -11.83
N ALA A 138 -11.73 -5.58 -13.00
CA ALA A 138 -10.78 -5.52 -14.10
C ALA A 138 -10.59 -4.06 -14.52
N TYR A 139 -9.40 -3.70 -14.99
CA TYR A 139 -9.06 -2.39 -15.55
C TYR A 139 -9.23 -1.20 -14.60
N ALA A 140 -9.45 -1.42 -13.30
CA ALA A 140 -9.56 -0.31 -12.36
C ALA A 140 -8.21 0.34 -12.10
N HIS A 141 -8.24 1.63 -11.82
CA HIS A 141 -7.08 2.40 -11.42
C HIS A 141 -7.24 2.85 -9.96
N LEU A 142 -6.38 2.33 -9.08
CA LEU A 142 -6.29 2.72 -7.67
C LEU A 142 -5.09 3.65 -7.50
N VAL A 143 -5.31 4.79 -6.84
CA VAL A 143 -4.28 5.80 -6.66
C VAL A 143 -4.37 6.45 -5.28
N ASP A 144 -3.25 6.55 -4.57
CA ASP A 144 -3.20 7.15 -3.23
C ASP A 144 -4.13 6.44 -2.22
N CYS A 145 -4.38 5.14 -2.37
CA CYS A 145 -5.34 4.37 -1.57
C CYS A 145 -4.66 3.54 -0.46
N THR A 146 -5.41 3.22 0.59
CA THR A 146 -5.03 2.25 1.62
C THR A 146 -5.96 1.04 1.56
N VAL A 147 -5.39 -0.16 1.41
CA VAL A 147 -6.12 -1.42 1.32
C VAL A 147 -5.60 -2.37 2.40
N GLU A 148 -6.38 -2.54 3.48
CA GLU A 148 -5.88 -3.20 4.69
C GLU A 148 -6.83 -4.20 5.35
N GLY A 149 -6.29 -5.26 5.96
CA GLY A 149 -7.09 -6.13 6.82
C GLY A 149 -8.24 -6.86 6.13
N ASN A 150 -8.19 -7.05 4.80
CA ASN A 150 -9.23 -7.79 4.09
C ASN A 150 -8.96 -9.31 4.20
N ARG A 151 -10.03 -10.11 4.35
CA ARG A 151 -9.94 -11.53 4.73
C ARG A 151 -9.42 -12.47 3.65
N GLN A 152 -9.65 -12.16 2.37
CA GLN A 152 -9.20 -13.01 1.27
C GLN A 152 -8.14 -12.32 0.41
N ALA A 153 -8.43 -11.10 -0.04
CA ALA A 153 -7.49 -10.34 -0.83
C ALA A 153 -7.70 -8.84 -0.64
N GLY A 154 -6.62 -8.07 -0.73
CA GLY A 154 -6.71 -6.61 -0.80
C GLY A 154 -7.27 -6.18 -2.15
N VAL A 155 -6.54 -6.49 -3.22
CA VAL A 155 -6.84 -6.08 -4.59
C VAL A 155 -6.82 -7.30 -5.52
N LYS A 156 -7.95 -7.63 -6.13
CA LYS A 156 -8.06 -8.50 -7.31
C LYS A 156 -8.38 -7.61 -8.50
N ASN A 157 -7.39 -7.37 -9.36
CA ASN A 157 -7.52 -6.43 -10.47
C ASN A 157 -6.91 -7.00 -11.74
N ASN A 158 -7.73 -7.43 -12.69
CA ASN A 158 -7.23 -7.92 -13.97
C ASN A 158 -6.95 -6.75 -14.91
N TYR A 159 -5.69 -6.60 -15.37
CA TYR A 159 -5.30 -5.54 -16.32
C TYR A 159 -5.42 -4.11 -15.78
N GLY A 160 -5.44 -3.94 -14.45
CA GLY A 160 -5.53 -2.64 -13.81
C GLY A 160 -4.19 -2.11 -13.29
N THR A 161 -4.27 -0.94 -12.67
CA THR A 161 -3.13 -0.24 -12.10
C THR A 161 -3.37 0.07 -10.62
N VAL A 162 -2.34 -0.15 -9.81
CA VAL A 162 -2.27 0.29 -8.41
C VAL A 162 -1.05 1.19 -8.27
N GLU A 163 -1.26 2.44 -7.87
CA GLU A 163 -0.24 3.48 -7.84
C GLU A 163 -0.24 4.21 -6.49
N ARG A 164 0.95 4.51 -5.95
CA ARG A 164 1.11 5.31 -4.73
C ARG A 164 0.22 4.85 -3.57
N SER A 165 0.02 3.54 -3.45
CA SER A 165 -0.96 2.96 -2.54
C SER A 165 -0.31 2.01 -1.56
N GLU A 166 -0.98 1.80 -0.43
CA GLU A 166 -0.62 0.82 0.59
C GLU A 166 -1.54 -0.39 0.48
N VAL A 167 -0.97 -1.59 0.37
CA VAL A 167 -1.72 -2.84 0.37
C VAL A 167 -1.13 -3.74 1.44
N ILE A 168 -1.71 -3.66 2.65
CA ILE A 168 -1.07 -4.14 3.87
C ILE A 168 -1.96 -5.03 4.72
N TYR A 169 -1.36 -6.02 5.39
CA TYR A 169 -2.05 -6.84 6.41
C TYR A 169 -3.35 -7.50 5.93
N ASN A 170 -3.46 -7.85 4.64
CA ASN A 170 -4.57 -8.66 4.16
C ASN A 170 -4.26 -10.13 4.48
N GLU A 171 -5.24 -10.87 4.99
CA GLU A 171 -5.01 -12.24 5.51
C GLU A 171 -4.53 -13.20 4.40
N GLY A 172 -4.97 -12.99 3.16
CA GLY A 172 -4.53 -13.74 2.00
C GLY A 172 -3.58 -12.93 1.12
N VAL A 173 -4.03 -12.62 -0.10
CA VAL A 173 -3.18 -11.97 -1.10
C VAL A 173 -3.30 -10.45 -1.04
N GLY A 174 -2.19 -9.72 -1.04
CA GLY A 174 -2.19 -8.26 -1.19
C GLY A 174 -2.80 -7.85 -2.53
N ILE A 175 -2.10 -8.12 -3.63
CA ILE A 175 -2.54 -7.81 -5.00
C ILE A 175 -2.56 -9.09 -5.85
N SER A 176 -3.62 -9.32 -6.62
CA SER A 176 -3.72 -10.43 -7.57
C SER A 176 -4.41 -10.03 -8.89
N GLY A 177 -4.13 -10.76 -9.97
CA GLY A 177 -4.73 -10.54 -11.28
C GLY A 177 -3.96 -11.24 -12.42
N THR A 178 -4.45 -11.12 -13.65
CA THR A 178 -3.76 -11.69 -14.84
C THR A 178 -2.50 -10.91 -15.23
N SER A 179 -2.60 -9.57 -15.23
CA SER A 179 -1.51 -8.65 -15.52
C SER A 179 -1.79 -7.37 -14.78
N VAL A 180 -0.93 -6.97 -13.84
CA VAL A 180 -1.12 -5.76 -13.04
C VAL A 180 0.06 -4.83 -13.23
N THR A 181 -0.22 -3.52 -13.24
CA THR A 181 0.81 -2.51 -13.06
C THR A 181 0.78 -2.05 -11.61
N VAL A 182 1.88 -2.25 -10.89
CA VAL A 182 2.06 -1.78 -9.52
C VAL A 182 3.22 -0.81 -9.50
N ARG A 183 2.98 0.42 -9.06
CA ARG A 183 4.02 1.46 -9.02
C ARG A 183 3.97 2.32 -7.78
N ASP A 184 5.14 2.64 -7.23
CA ASP A 184 5.26 3.54 -6.09
C ASP A 184 4.46 3.08 -4.86
N CYS A 185 4.26 1.76 -4.70
CA CYS A 185 3.40 1.20 -3.67
C CYS A 185 4.19 0.58 -2.51
N LEU A 186 3.55 0.48 -1.34
CA LEU A 186 3.97 -0.38 -0.24
C LEU A 186 3.05 -1.62 -0.18
N ILE A 187 3.64 -2.82 -0.24
CA ILE A 187 2.94 -4.10 -0.15
C ILE A 187 3.56 -4.91 0.98
N ALA A 188 2.87 -5.00 2.11
CA ALA A 188 3.47 -5.60 3.31
C ALA A 188 2.53 -6.38 4.24
N GLY A 189 3.05 -7.39 4.92
CA GLY A 189 2.31 -8.12 5.95
C GLY A 189 1.16 -8.98 5.42
N ASN A 190 1.16 -9.32 4.13
CA ASN A 190 0.17 -10.23 3.53
C ASN A 190 0.71 -11.67 3.51
N ASP A 191 -0.14 -12.67 3.23
CA ASP A 191 0.35 -14.03 2.95
C ASP A 191 1.20 -14.04 1.66
N VAL A 192 0.61 -13.56 0.57
CA VAL A 192 1.35 -13.30 -0.68
C VAL A 192 1.24 -11.82 -1.00
N GLY A 193 2.36 -11.11 -1.17
CA GLY A 193 2.35 -9.68 -1.49
C GLY A 193 1.68 -9.42 -2.83
N ILE A 194 2.25 -9.94 -3.93
CA ILE A 194 1.68 -9.85 -5.27
C ILE A 194 1.61 -11.24 -5.90
N HIS A 195 0.41 -11.72 -6.20
CA HIS A 195 0.14 -12.97 -6.92
C HIS A 195 -0.38 -12.67 -8.34
N SER A 196 0.53 -12.43 -9.30
CA SER A 196 0.16 -11.93 -10.63
C SER A 196 1.24 -12.21 -11.70
N GLY A 197 1.11 -11.56 -12.86
CA GLY A 197 2.21 -11.13 -13.72
C GLY A 197 2.10 -9.61 -13.97
N GLY A 198 2.96 -9.04 -14.82
CA GLY A 198 2.92 -7.63 -15.22
C GLY A 198 4.13 -6.83 -14.73
N LEU A 199 3.92 -5.54 -14.47
CA LEU A 199 4.98 -4.59 -14.14
C LEU A 199 4.93 -4.23 -12.65
N VAL A 200 6.07 -4.36 -11.97
CA VAL A 200 6.28 -3.81 -10.61
C VAL A 200 7.43 -2.82 -10.68
N LEU A 201 7.13 -1.55 -10.41
CA LEU A 201 8.05 -0.42 -10.57
C LEU A 201 8.15 0.38 -9.27
N SER A 202 9.33 0.81 -8.87
CA SER A 202 9.52 1.77 -7.76
C SER A 202 8.77 1.42 -6.46
N SER A 203 8.54 0.13 -6.19
CA SER A 203 7.66 -0.33 -5.12
C SER A 203 8.45 -1.04 -4.01
N TYR A 204 7.84 -1.12 -2.82
CA TYR A 204 8.38 -1.83 -1.67
C TYR A 204 7.51 -3.05 -1.34
N VAL A 205 8.09 -4.25 -1.42
CA VAL A 205 7.40 -5.53 -1.16
C VAL A 205 8.13 -6.26 -0.03
N THR A 206 7.55 -6.28 1.17
CA THR A 206 8.24 -6.74 2.38
C THR A 206 7.33 -7.39 3.41
N ASP A 207 7.88 -8.12 4.38
CA ASP A 207 7.14 -8.71 5.49
C ASP A 207 5.94 -9.60 5.10
N ASN A 208 5.87 -10.05 3.84
CA ASN A 208 4.88 -11.03 3.41
C ASN A 208 5.43 -12.45 3.65
N ARG A 209 4.60 -13.50 3.63
CA ARG A 209 5.14 -14.87 3.59
C ARG A 209 5.90 -15.09 2.28
N ILE A 210 5.26 -14.76 1.16
CA ILE A 210 5.90 -14.68 -0.17
C ILE A 210 5.75 -13.26 -0.71
N GLY A 211 6.84 -12.63 -1.14
CA GLY A 211 6.81 -11.28 -1.72
C GLY A 211 6.04 -11.25 -3.04
N LEU A 212 6.55 -11.96 -4.04
CA LEU A 212 5.97 -12.06 -5.38
C LEU A 212 5.75 -13.53 -5.75
N GLN A 213 4.57 -13.87 -6.26
CA GLN A 213 4.25 -15.19 -6.78
C GLN A 213 3.63 -15.09 -8.18
N THR A 214 4.10 -15.88 -9.14
CA THR A 214 3.47 -15.89 -10.47
C THR A 214 2.07 -16.50 -10.41
N PHE A 215 1.07 -15.83 -11.00
CA PHE A 215 -0.32 -16.29 -11.01
C PHE A 215 -0.63 -17.33 -12.09
N HIS A 216 -1.58 -18.20 -11.79
CA HIS A 216 -2.18 -19.09 -12.77
C HIS A 216 -3.62 -18.70 -13.09
N CYS A 217 -3.82 -18.02 -14.21
CA CYS A 217 -5.11 -18.10 -14.90
C CYS A 217 -4.90 -18.12 -16.41
N CYS A 218 -5.74 -18.87 -17.11
CA CYS A 218 -6.02 -18.71 -18.54
C CYS A 218 -4.76 -18.69 -19.43
N SER A 219 -4.15 -19.88 -19.60
CA SER A 219 -3.18 -20.28 -20.65
C SER A 219 -1.96 -19.40 -20.95
N SER A 220 -1.78 -18.26 -20.28
CA SER A 220 -0.67 -17.34 -20.48
C SER A 220 0.38 -17.51 -19.38
N SER A 221 1.66 -17.41 -19.75
CA SER A 221 2.75 -17.35 -18.79
C SER A 221 2.70 -15.99 -18.08
N ALA A 222 2.16 -15.94 -16.87
CA ALA A 222 2.26 -14.77 -16.02
C ALA A 222 3.75 -14.50 -15.73
N GLN A 223 4.29 -13.47 -16.35
CA GLN A 223 5.70 -13.06 -16.22
C GLN A 223 5.75 -11.70 -15.52
N PHE A 224 6.72 -11.53 -14.64
CA PHE A 224 7.00 -10.24 -14.03
C PHE A 224 8.09 -9.48 -14.78
N HIS A 225 7.88 -8.18 -14.89
CA HIS A 225 8.90 -7.19 -15.19
C HIS A 225 9.08 -6.34 -13.93
N LEU A 226 10.16 -6.58 -13.21
CA LEU A 226 10.49 -5.91 -11.96
C LEU A 226 11.55 -4.85 -12.23
N GLN A 227 11.29 -3.62 -11.79
CA GLN A 227 12.19 -2.50 -12.03
C GLN A 227 12.25 -1.56 -10.82
N ASP A 228 13.47 -1.11 -10.49
CA ASP A 228 13.72 -0.03 -9.53
C ASP A 228 12.99 -0.23 -8.17
N SER A 229 12.82 -1.48 -7.74
CA SER A 229 11.99 -1.85 -6.59
C SER A 229 12.81 -2.47 -5.46
N ASN A 230 12.25 -2.48 -4.26
CA ASN A 230 12.80 -3.16 -3.09
C ASN A 230 11.91 -4.36 -2.76
N ILE A 231 12.46 -5.57 -2.86
CA ILE A 231 11.74 -6.82 -2.62
C ILE A 231 12.58 -7.65 -1.65
N CYS A 232 12.34 -7.48 -0.36
CA CYS A 232 13.19 -8.02 0.69
C CYS A 232 12.43 -8.23 2.00
N GLY A 233 12.97 -9.04 2.92
CA GLY A 233 12.35 -9.28 4.23
C GLY A 233 11.08 -10.15 4.21
N ASN A 234 10.78 -10.81 3.09
CA ASN A 234 9.68 -11.77 3.04
C ASN A 234 10.09 -13.10 3.67
N LYS A 235 9.16 -13.80 4.33
CA LYS A 235 9.49 -14.90 5.27
C LYS A 235 10.00 -16.17 4.59
N GLU A 236 9.37 -16.58 3.49
CA GLU A 236 9.74 -17.77 2.73
C GLU A 236 10.56 -17.39 1.49
N TYR A 237 9.97 -16.57 0.61
CA TYR A 237 10.60 -16.18 -0.65
C TYR A 237 10.31 -14.71 -0.96
N ASN A 238 11.32 -14.00 -1.46
CA ASN A 238 11.14 -12.70 -2.10
C ASN A 238 10.44 -12.85 -3.45
N PHE A 239 10.74 -13.93 -4.18
CA PHE A 239 10.10 -14.27 -5.44
C PHE A 239 9.90 -15.78 -5.55
N GLN A 240 8.72 -16.20 -6.00
CA GLN A 240 8.42 -17.58 -6.36
C GLN A 240 7.72 -17.63 -7.72
N THR A 241 8.22 -18.46 -8.63
CA THR A 241 7.47 -18.83 -9.83
C THR A 241 6.91 -20.23 -9.71
N THR A 242 5.66 -20.36 -10.14
CA THR A 242 4.87 -21.61 -10.20
C THR A 242 4.56 -21.98 -11.66
N ARG A 243 5.13 -21.24 -12.62
CA ARG A 243 4.83 -21.33 -14.05
C ARG A 243 6.09 -21.34 -14.88
N THR A 244 6.02 -21.99 -16.04
CA THR A 244 7.02 -21.83 -17.08
C THR A 244 6.97 -20.42 -17.66
N GLY A 245 8.09 -19.95 -18.21
CA GLY A 245 8.25 -18.57 -18.69
C GLY A 245 9.37 -17.86 -17.96
N GLN A 246 9.71 -16.66 -18.42
CA GLN A 246 10.84 -15.92 -17.89
C GLN A 246 10.37 -14.58 -17.31
N SER A 247 10.61 -14.36 -16.03
CA SER A 247 10.47 -13.05 -15.41
C SER A 247 11.82 -12.32 -15.44
N THR A 248 11.80 -11.00 -15.33
CA THR A 248 13.01 -10.17 -15.38
C THR A 248 13.04 -9.20 -14.21
N ALA A 249 14.22 -9.00 -13.64
CA ALA A 249 14.46 -8.01 -12.59
C ALA A 249 15.63 -7.10 -12.97
N THR A 250 15.38 -5.78 -12.95
CA THR A 250 16.38 -4.76 -13.29
C THR A 250 16.44 -3.72 -12.18
N ASN A 251 17.63 -3.51 -11.62
CA ASN A 251 17.87 -2.59 -10.50
C ASN A 251 16.90 -2.85 -9.33
N VAL A 252 16.80 -4.11 -8.91
CA VAL A 252 15.98 -4.50 -7.74
C VAL A 252 16.90 -4.71 -6.56
N TRP A 253 16.53 -4.16 -5.40
CA TRP A 253 17.17 -4.46 -4.13
C TRP A 253 16.49 -5.67 -3.48
N TRP A 254 17.28 -6.70 -3.19
CA TRP A 254 16.81 -7.98 -2.63
C TRP A 254 17.11 -8.15 -1.13
N GLY A 255 17.59 -7.10 -0.47
CA GLY A 255 18.05 -7.14 0.93
C GLY A 255 19.56 -7.34 1.10
N SER A 256 20.27 -7.69 0.03
CA SER A 256 21.73 -7.81 -0.01
C SER A 256 22.25 -7.55 -1.42
N ALA A 257 23.51 -7.10 -1.51
CA ALA A 257 24.26 -7.06 -2.77
C ALA A 257 24.98 -8.39 -3.06
N ASP A 258 25.11 -9.27 -2.07
CA ASP A 258 25.71 -10.59 -2.21
C ASP A 258 24.71 -11.59 -2.80
N GLU A 259 25.00 -12.05 -4.01
CA GLU A 259 24.17 -13.01 -4.73
C GLU A 259 23.97 -14.32 -3.95
N ALA A 260 24.96 -14.78 -3.18
CA ALA A 260 24.84 -15.99 -2.38
C ALA A 260 23.77 -15.87 -1.27
N VAL A 261 23.51 -14.64 -0.81
CA VAL A 261 22.43 -14.34 0.15
C VAL A 261 21.08 -14.19 -0.58
N VAL A 262 21.08 -13.66 -1.79
CA VAL A 262 19.85 -13.37 -2.56
C VAL A 262 19.24 -14.65 -3.15
N LEU A 263 20.05 -15.51 -3.79
CA LEU A 263 19.55 -16.66 -4.54
C LEU A 263 18.66 -17.62 -3.71
N PRO A 264 18.97 -17.94 -2.45
CA PRO A 264 18.10 -18.78 -1.63
C PRO A 264 16.70 -18.18 -1.37
N THR A 265 16.53 -16.87 -1.52
CA THR A 265 15.23 -16.18 -1.36
C THR A 265 14.37 -16.20 -2.63
N ILE A 266 14.86 -16.83 -3.71
CA ILE A 266 14.18 -16.92 -5.01
C ILE A 266 13.90 -18.40 -5.31
N ALA A 267 12.61 -18.76 -5.35
CA ALA A 267 12.16 -20.08 -5.79
C ALA A 267 11.81 -20.07 -7.28
N ASP A 268 12.76 -20.49 -8.12
CA ASP A 268 12.59 -20.57 -9.57
C ASP A 268 13.21 -21.85 -10.16
N ALA A 269 13.36 -21.92 -11.49
CA ALA A 269 13.85 -23.09 -12.20
C ALA A 269 15.25 -23.56 -11.80
N ARG A 270 16.03 -22.74 -11.07
CA ARG A 270 17.31 -23.19 -10.47
C ARG A 270 17.09 -24.18 -9.32
N THR A 271 16.01 -24.00 -8.58
CA THR A 271 15.71 -24.74 -7.34
C THR A 271 14.49 -25.64 -7.45
N VAL A 272 13.60 -25.39 -8.42
CA VAL A 272 12.33 -26.10 -8.60
C VAL A 272 12.22 -26.58 -10.04
N ALA A 273 12.11 -27.88 -10.26
CA ALA A 273 11.94 -28.42 -11.60
C ALA A 273 10.56 -28.04 -12.19
N GLY A 274 10.52 -27.73 -13.50
CA GLY A 274 9.27 -27.52 -14.23
C GLY A 274 8.64 -26.12 -14.10
N VAL A 275 9.30 -25.18 -13.43
CA VAL A 275 8.89 -23.76 -13.38
C VAL A 275 9.80 -22.88 -14.23
N GLY A 276 9.57 -21.57 -14.22
CA GLY A 276 10.28 -20.56 -15.01
C GLY A 276 11.50 -19.99 -14.31
N PHE A 277 12.23 -19.10 -14.99
CA PHE A 277 13.40 -18.41 -14.42
C PHE A 277 13.09 -16.95 -14.08
N LEU A 278 13.70 -16.45 -13.01
CA LEU A 278 13.86 -15.01 -12.80
C LEU A 278 15.27 -14.59 -13.25
N VAL A 279 15.34 -13.80 -14.32
CA VAL A 279 16.61 -13.25 -14.81
C VAL A 279 16.95 -11.96 -14.07
N LEU A 280 18.02 -12.01 -13.29
CA LEU A 280 18.59 -10.86 -12.57
C LEU A 280 19.52 -10.08 -13.50
N LYS A 281 19.01 -9.01 -14.14
CA LYS A 281 19.81 -8.23 -15.11
C LYS A 281 20.80 -7.28 -14.43
N ARG A 282 20.40 -6.66 -13.32
CA ARG A 282 21.23 -5.85 -12.43
C ARG A 282 20.61 -5.88 -11.04
N MET A 283 21.32 -6.39 -10.05
CA MET A 283 20.93 -6.21 -8.65
C MET A 283 21.34 -4.82 -8.20
N SER A 284 20.51 -4.18 -7.39
CA SER A 284 20.91 -2.92 -6.76
C SER A 284 21.91 -3.20 -5.64
N ALA A 285 22.92 -2.34 -5.47
CA ALA A 285 23.91 -2.48 -4.39
C ALA A 285 23.40 -1.94 -3.04
N THR A 286 22.36 -1.11 -3.08
CA THR A 286 21.71 -0.48 -1.93
C THR A 286 20.21 -0.52 -2.14
N PRO A 287 19.39 -0.27 -1.10
CA PRO A 287 17.97 -0.01 -1.28
C PRO A 287 17.75 1.05 -2.37
N VAL A 288 16.82 0.77 -3.29
CA VAL A 288 16.42 1.73 -4.31
C VAL A 288 15.61 2.81 -3.62
N SER A 289 15.84 4.08 -3.95
CA SER A 289 15.03 5.20 -3.46
C SER A 289 13.59 5.04 -3.96
N GLY A 290 12.75 4.44 -3.15
CA GLY A 290 11.31 4.32 -3.35
C GLY A 290 10.55 5.09 -2.28
N VAL A 291 9.23 5.21 -2.46
CA VAL A 291 8.34 5.90 -1.52
C VAL A 291 8.58 5.36 -0.10
N GLN A 292 9.17 6.20 0.76
CA GLN A 292 9.17 5.96 2.19
C GLN A 292 7.75 6.23 2.70
N VAL A 293 6.93 5.19 2.75
CA VAL A 293 5.67 5.26 3.47
C VAL A 293 6.01 5.05 4.95
N ASP A 294 6.00 6.15 5.71
CA ASP A 294 6.07 6.20 7.18
C ASP A 294 7.15 5.35 7.87
N GLY A 295 8.42 5.51 7.48
CA GLY A 295 9.56 5.10 8.31
C GLY A 295 9.73 3.58 8.57
N ARG A 296 8.94 2.72 7.93
CA ARG A 296 8.98 1.25 8.16
C ARG A 296 10.09 0.52 7.40
N CYS A 297 10.88 1.22 6.60
CA CYS A 297 12.19 0.73 6.15
C CYS A 297 13.28 1.07 7.17
N THR A 298 13.08 0.71 8.44
CA THR A 298 14.23 0.64 9.34
C THR A 298 14.88 -0.73 9.13
N ILE A 299 15.80 -0.80 8.16
CA ILE A 299 16.94 -1.68 8.35
C ILE A 299 17.56 -1.20 9.67
N TRP A 300 17.52 -2.02 10.72
CA TRP A 300 18.13 -1.68 12.00
C TRP A 300 19.64 -1.55 11.84
N PHE A 301 20.11 -0.40 11.38
CA PHE A 301 21.40 0.13 11.82
C PHE A 301 21.08 0.96 13.06
N VAL A 302 21.24 0.36 14.24
CA VAL A 302 21.28 1.13 15.49
C VAL A 302 22.57 1.94 15.47
N THR A 303 22.51 3.14 14.90
CA THR A 303 23.53 4.15 15.13
C THR A 303 22.98 5.08 16.22
N MET A 304 23.31 4.79 17.48
CA MET A 304 22.97 5.69 18.58
C MET A 304 23.92 6.90 18.53
N THR A 305 23.42 8.03 18.06
CA THR A 305 24.00 9.34 18.34
C THR A 305 23.04 10.12 19.22
N SER A 306 23.26 10.08 20.54
CA SER A 306 22.58 10.99 21.46
C SER A 306 23.42 12.25 21.64
N SER A 307 22.99 13.36 21.06
CA SER A 307 23.39 14.69 21.52
C SER A 307 22.19 15.33 22.20
N LEU A 308 22.07 15.14 23.52
CA LEU A 308 21.46 16.08 24.49
C LEU A 308 21.58 15.48 25.90
N PRO A 309 21.85 16.29 26.95
CA PRO A 309 21.95 15.81 28.32
C PRO A 309 20.55 15.72 28.93
N MET A 310 20.06 14.51 29.23
CA MET A 310 18.94 14.29 30.14
C MET A 310 19.39 13.46 31.34
N SER A 311 18.83 13.77 32.51
CA SER A 311 19.21 13.15 33.78
C SER A 311 18.86 11.66 33.85
N LYS A 312 19.72 10.93 34.57
CA LYS A 312 19.84 9.47 34.65
C LYS A 312 18.56 8.75 35.13
N GLU A 313 17.67 9.45 35.83
CA GLU A 313 16.47 8.87 36.44
C GLU A 313 15.24 8.91 35.52
N ALA A 314 15.16 9.87 34.58
CA ALA A 314 14.06 9.95 33.62
C ALA A 314 14.18 8.91 32.49
N PHE A 315 15.40 8.44 32.20
CA PHE A 315 15.69 7.52 31.10
C PHE A 315 15.17 6.09 31.36
N GLY A 316 15.22 5.62 32.61
CA GLY A 316 14.84 4.25 32.97
C GLY A 316 13.33 4.00 32.91
N ALA A 317 12.51 4.94 33.38
CA ALA A 317 11.06 4.73 33.49
C ALA A 317 10.30 4.95 32.17
N ALA A 318 10.73 5.93 31.36
CA ALA A 318 10.09 6.25 30.09
C ALA A 318 10.33 5.17 29.02
N GLN A 319 11.56 4.64 28.92
CA GLN A 319 11.85 3.53 27.99
C GLN A 319 11.15 2.25 28.40
N GLN A 320 11.07 1.92 29.69
CA GLN A 320 10.47 0.66 30.12
C GLN A 320 8.96 0.60 29.86
N LYS A 321 8.24 1.73 29.94
CA LYS A 321 6.80 1.80 29.65
C LYS A 321 6.52 1.75 28.16
N SER A 322 7.18 2.60 27.36
CA SER A 322 7.01 2.60 25.89
C SER A 322 7.48 1.30 25.26
N TYR A 323 8.50 0.64 25.82
CA TYR A 323 8.98 -0.65 25.34
C TYR A 323 8.08 -1.82 25.74
N ARG A 324 7.52 -1.85 26.96
CA ARG A 324 6.54 -2.87 27.36
C ARG A 324 5.25 -2.79 26.53
N GLU A 325 4.81 -1.59 26.15
CA GLU A 325 3.65 -1.40 25.28
C GLU A 325 3.91 -1.76 23.80
N ALA A 326 5.17 -1.70 23.36
CA ALA A 326 5.61 -2.16 22.04
C ALA A 326 5.81 -3.68 22.01
N VAL A 327 6.40 -4.28 23.04
CA VAL A 327 6.63 -5.72 23.16
C VAL A 327 5.33 -6.50 23.44
N ALA A 328 4.36 -5.92 24.17
CA ALA A 328 3.05 -6.55 24.35
C ALA A 328 2.24 -6.68 23.05
N ARG A 329 2.61 -5.95 21.99
CA ARG A 329 2.00 -6.06 20.65
C ARG A 329 2.75 -6.99 19.71
N ALA A 330 3.96 -7.41 20.07
CA ALA A 330 4.79 -8.31 19.28
C ALA A 330 5.00 -9.62 20.05
N SER A 331 4.02 -10.53 19.95
CA SER A 331 4.13 -11.86 20.54
C SER A 331 5.27 -12.65 19.87
N MET A 332 6.19 -13.17 20.70
CA MET A 332 7.27 -14.13 20.39
C MET A 332 8.62 -13.61 19.90
N VAL A 333 9.33 -12.83 20.72
CA VAL A 333 10.81 -12.83 20.73
C VAL A 333 11.33 -12.83 22.16
N THR A 334 12.04 -13.89 22.56
CA THR A 334 12.85 -13.89 23.79
C THR A 334 14.17 -13.18 23.47
N VAL A 335 14.37 -11.98 24.03
CA VAL A 335 15.65 -11.25 23.90
C VAL A 335 16.48 -11.47 25.16
N HIS A 336 17.67 -12.06 25.00
CA HIS A 336 18.69 -12.03 26.05
C HIS A 336 19.39 -10.67 26.03
N LEU A 337 19.19 -9.85 27.07
CA LEU A 337 20.00 -8.65 27.30
C LEU A 337 21.23 -9.00 28.14
N VAL A 338 22.43 -8.73 27.59
CA VAL A 338 23.67 -8.61 28.37
C VAL A 338 23.85 -7.13 28.72
N PHE A 339 23.74 -6.79 30.01
CA PHE A 339 24.01 -5.44 30.49
C PHE A 339 25.50 -5.31 30.86
N ILE A 340 26.26 -4.55 30.09
CA ILE A 340 27.59 -4.08 30.51
C ILE A 340 27.38 -2.74 31.21
N THR A 341 27.45 -2.74 32.54
CA THR A 341 27.04 -1.59 33.39
C THR A 341 28.18 -0.64 33.77
N SER A 342 29.40 -0.85 33.27
CA SER A 342 30.46 0.15 33.35
C SER A 342 31.66 -0.24 32.49
N ILE A 343 32.15 0.71 31.70
CA ILE A 343 33.54 0.72 31.25
C ILE A 343 34.20 1.83 32.07
N THR A 344 34.97 1.46 33.09
CA THR A 344 35.89 2.38 33.75
C THR A 344 37.20 2.41 32.96
N GLU A 345 37.78 3.59 32.77
CA GLU A 345 39.00 3.91 32.00
C GLU A 345 40.30 3.18 32.44
N ALA A 346 40.23 2.15 33.29
CA ALA A 346 41.38 1.39 33.79
C ALA A 346 41.48 -0.05 33.23
N ALA A 347 40.93 -0.33 32.05
CA ALA A 347 41.09 -1.63 31.38
C ALA A 347 41.49 -1.51 29.90
N ALA A 348 42.22 -0.46 29.53
CA ALA A 348 42.80 -0.29 28.19
C ALA A 348 44.15 -1.01 27.99
N ALA A 349 44.43 -2.06 28.77
CA ALA A 349 45.60 -2.91 28.60
C ALA A 349 45.17 -4.38 28.66
N GLY A 350 44.74 -4.92 27.51
CA GLY A 350 44.52 -6.36 27.41
C GLY A 350 43.43 -6.82 26.44
N LEU A 351 43.31 -6.26 25.25
CA LEU A 351 42.65 -6.92 24.13
C LEU A 351 43.46 -6.65 22.85
N VAL A 352 44.51 -7.45 22.67
CA VAL A 352 45.19 -7.59 21.38
C VAL A 352 44.33 -8.50 20.53
N SER A 353 43.78 -8.00 19.43
CA SER A 353 43.23 -8.84 18.39
C SER A 353 43.44 -8.18 17.04
N SER A 354 44.07 -8.95 16.16
CA SER A 354 44.69 -8.60 14.89
C SER A 354 43.67 -8.48 13.75
N SER A 355 43.44 -7.26 13.26
CA SER A 355 43.18 -6.93 11.83
C SER A 355 42.80 -5.45 11.66
N PRO A 356 43.06 -4.82 10.50
CA PRO A 356 43.10 -3.38 10.36
C PRO A 356 41.69 -2.78 10.28
N ILE A 357 41.38 -1.86 11.18
CA ILE A 357 40.21 -0.99 11.07
C ILE A 357 40.56 0.16 10.12
N PRO A 358 39.77 0.46 9.08
CA PRO A 358 39.96 1.64 8.26
C PRO A 358 39.70 2.91 9.08
N SER A 359 40.64 3.84 9.00
CA SER A 359 40.68 5.12 9.71
C SER A 359 39.39 5.93 9.55
N LEU A 360 38.75 6.25 10.67
CA LEU A 360 37.66 7.22 10.74
C LEU A 360 38.23 8.65 10.57
N TYR A 361 38.00 9.27 9.42
CA TYR A 361 38.24 10.70 9.21
C TYR A 361 37.06 11.49 9.80
N ILE A 362 37.30 12.25 10.87
CA ILE A 362 36.35 13.25 11.36
C ILE A 362 36.76 14.61 10.76
N ASN A 363 35.98 15.10 9.80
CA ASN A 363 36.10 16.46 9.29
C ASN A 363 35.18 17.37 10.11
N THR A 364 35.75 18.21 10.99
CA THR A 364 35.01 19.23 11.71
C THR A 364 35.15 20.57 10.99
N SER A 365 34.23 20.87 10.06
CA SER A 365 34.04 22.24 9.58
C SER A 365 32.92 22.91 10.37
N ALA A 366 33.28 23.87 11.21
CA ALA A 366 32.33 24.77 11.85
C ALA A 366 31.83 25.79 10.81
N SER A 367 30.52 25.86 10.61
CA SER A 367 29.88 26.92 9.80
C SER A 367 29.58 28.13 10.70
N PRO A 368 30.05 29.35 10.38
CA PRO A 368 29.67 30.54 11.13
C PRO A 368 28.29 31.06 10.70
N SER A 369 27.56 31.53 11.72
CA SER A 369 26.22 32.16 11.70
C SER A 369 26.02 33.22 10.59
N PRO A 370 24.81 33.35 10.01
CA PRO A 370 24.51 34.41 9.06
C PRO A 370 24.08 35.68 9.81
N ASN A 371 24.79 36.78 9.61
CA ASN A 371 24.28 38.13 9.89
C ASN A 371 25.12 39.17 9.16
N SER A 372 24.60 39.67 8.02
CA SER A 372 24.63 41.08 7.62
C SER A 372 24.10 41.23 6.19
N SER A 373 22.98 41.91 6.05
CA SER A 373 22.39 42.36 4.79
C SER A 373 23.31 43.39 4.10
N PRO A 374 23.49 43.35 2.76
CA PRO A 374 24.10 44.45 2.04
C PRO A 374 23.05 45.46 1.57
N SER A 375 23.37 46.74 1.77
CA SER A 375 22.66 47.92 1.25
C SER A 375 22.56 47.92 -0.28
N PRO A 376 21.52 48.53 -0.88
CA PRO A 376 21.38 48.57 -2.33
C PRO A 376 22.33 49.61 -2.96
N SER A 377 23.06 49.18 -4.00
CA SER A 377 23.85 50.03 -4.88
C SER A 377 22.94 50.89 -5.79
N PRO A 378 23.34 52.13 -6.14
CA PRO A 378 22.54 53.00 -6.98
C PRO A 378 22.62 52.64 -8.47
N SER A 379 21.50 52.81 -9.16
CA SER A 379 21.30 52.62 -10.60
C SER A 379 22.16 53.57 -11.44
N PRO A 380 22.70 53.15 -12.60
CA PRO A 380 23.37 54.08 -13.51
C PRO A 380 22.35 54.88 -14.33
N SER A 381 22.58 56.18 -14.42
CA SER A 381 21.92 57.13 -15.33
C SER A 381 22.27 56.84 -16.80
N PRO A 382 21.35 57.08 -17.75
CA PRO A 382 21.66 56.94 -19.17
C PRO A 382 22.45 58.16 -19.68
N SER A 383 23.55 57.91 -20.39
CA SER A 383 24.26 58.90 -21.21
C SER A 383 23.57 59.06 -22.58
N PRO A 384 23.58 60.27 -23.18
CA PRO A 384 22.78 60.58 -24.35
C PRO A 384 23.54 60.32 -25.66
N SER A 385 22.82 59.80 -26.66
CA SER A 385 23.03 60.05 -28.10
C SER A 385 21.91 59.41 -28.91
#